data_AF-A0A6J1QSB3-F1
#
_entry.id   AF-A0A6J1QSB3-F1
#
_cell.length_a   1.000
_cell.length_b   1.000
_cell.length_c   1.000
_cell.angle_alpha   90.00
_cell.angle_beta   90.00
_cell.angle_gamma   90.00
#
_symmetry.space_group_name_H-M   'P 1'
#
loop_
_entity.id
_entity.type
_entity.pdbx_description
1 polymer ?
#
loop_
_entity_poly.entity_id
_entity_poly.type
_entity_poly.pdbx_seq_one_letter_code
_entity_poly.pdbx_strand_id
1 'polypeptide(L)'
;MRASGEFDTPFLRAELDRTITMARRDSAPGLDGVEYKMLRLLPDSGREKVRPISLSSCVGKLMERLINERLMWWAENEDKFSKSQNGFRRGKSCADNLARITADIRASICSNEYALAAFLDVSAAYNCVNYWIMMDKHDGGASMSCKHC
;
A
#
# COMPACT_ATOMS: atom_id res chain seq x y z
N MET A 1 13.42 9.83 18.03
CA MET A 1 12.13 10.23 18.65
C MET A 1 11.78 11.65 18.22
N ARG A 2 11.09 11.82 17.09
CA ARG A 2 10.61 13.15 16.65
C ARG A 2 9.41 13.11 15.69
N ALA A 3 8.62 12.03 15.68
CA ALA A 3 7.49 11.86 14.76
C ALA A 3 6.13 12.28 15.37
N SER A 4 6.03 12.38 16.70
CA SER A 4 4.74 12.45 17.41
C SER A 4 4.02 13.80 17.34
N GLY A 5 4.59 14.84 16.71
CA GLY A 5 3.95 16.15 16.60
C GLY A 5 3.61 16.58 15.18
N GLU A 6 4.06 15.84 14.16
CA GLU A 6 3.93 16.26 12.75
C GLU A 6 2.61 15.80 12.13
N PHE A 7 2.10 14.64 12.56
CA PHE A 7 0.80 14.10 12.13
C PHE A 7 -0.42 14.77 12.78
N ASP A 8 -0.25 15.40 13.95
CA ASP A 8 -1.32 16.11 14.67
C ASP A 8 -1.58 17.52 14.12
N THR A 9 -0.81 17.95 13.12
CA THR A 9 -1.03 19.24 12.46
C THR A 9 -2.28 19.19 11.56
N PRO A 10 -3.12 20.24 11.56
CA PRO A 10 -4.29 20.27 10.68
C PRO A 10 -3.87 20.24 9.20
N PHE A 11 -4.73 19.66 8.35
CA PHE A 11 -4.52 19.69 6.90
C PHE A 11 -4.58 21.12 6.36
N LEU A 12 -3.56 21.49 5.57
CA LEU A 12 -3.49 22.81 4.96
C LEU A 12 -4.33 22.85 3.68
N ARG A 13 -4.93 24.00 3.39
CA ARG A 13 -5.71 24.20 2.15
C ARG A 13 -4.90 23.89 0.89
N ALA A 14 -3.60 24.20 0.89
CA ALA A 14 -2.70 23.88 -0.21
C ALA A 14 -2.52 22.36 -0.42
N GLU A 15 -2.54 21.55 0.65
CA GLU A 15 -2.49 20.08 0.56
C GLU A 15 -3.80 19.54 -0.01
N LEU A 16 -4.93 20.11 0.41
CA LEU A 16 -6.25 19.79 -0.12
C LEU A 16 -6.33 20.11 -1.63
N ASP A 17 -5.93 21.30 -2.04
CA ASP A 17 -5.95 21.70 -3.46
C ASP A 17 -5.01 20.83 -4.31
N ARG A 18 -3.84 20.45 -3.78
CA ARG A 18 -2.91 19.51 -4.44
C ARG A 18 -3.53 18.11 -4.58
N THR A 19 -4.19 17.60 -3.56
CA THR A 19 -4.80 16.25 -3.63
C THR A 19 -6.01 16.21 -4.56
N ILE A 20 -6.81 17.29 -4.62
CA ILE A 20 -7.94 17.45 -5.54
C ILE A 20 -7.46 17.52 -6.99
N THR A 21 -6.44 18.34 -7.28
CA THR A 21 -5.90 18.48 -8.65
C THR A 21 -5.32 17.17 -9.19
N MET A 22 -4.77 16.32 -8.33
CA MET A 22 -4.25 15.02 -8.72
C MET A 22 -5.33 13.92 -8.74
N ALA A 23 -6.58 14.18 -8.33
CA ALA A 23 -7.69 13.23 -8.32
C ALA A 23 -8.16 12.90 -9.73
N ARG A 24 -8.26 11.60 -10.04
CA ARG A 24 -8.78 11.14 -11.33
C ARG A 24 -10.28 11.45 -11.38
N ARG A 25 -10.69 12.28 -12.34
CA ARG A 25 -12.10 12.72 -12.49
C ARG A 25 -13.06 11.56 -12.77
N ASP A 26 -12.56 10.48 -13.34
CA ASP A 26 -13.34 9.31 -13.74
C ASP A 26 -13.21 8.12 -12.76
N SER A 27 -12.75 8.37 -11.53
CA SER A 27 -12.71 7.31 -10.51
C SER A 27 -14.15 6.89 -10.16
N ALA A 28 -14.40 5.57 -10.10
CA ALA A 28 -15.73 5.03 -9.83
C ALA A 28 -16.36 5.72 -8.60
N PRO A 29 -17.57 6.29 -8.71
CA PRO A 29 -18.18 7.09 -7.65
C PRO A 29 -18.37 6.28 -6.37
N GLY A 30 -18.31 6.97 -5.24
CA GLY A 30 -18.53 6.38 -3.94
C GLY A 30 -20.00 6.03 -3.67
N LEU A 31 -20.22 5.26 -2.61
CA LEU A 31 -21.52 4.71 -2.25
C LEU A 31 -22.34 5.67 -1.39
N ASP A 32 -22.62 6.86 -1.91
CA ASP A 32 -23.39 7.93 -1.29
C ASP A 32 -24.93 7.65 -1.31
N GLY A 33 -25.35 6.40 -1.58
CA GLY A 33 -26.76 5.97 -1.73
C GLY A 33 -26.96 4.45 -1.93
N VAL A 34 -26.49 3.65 -0.98
CA VAL A 34 -26.24 2.18 -0.95
C VAL A 34 -27.43 1.24 -1.30
N GLU A 35 -27.21 0.22 -2.16
CA GLU A 35 -27.45 -1.18 -1.75
C GLU A 35 -26.74 -2.25 -2.61
N TYR A 36 -26.10 -3.20 -1.93
CA TYR A 36 -25.40 -4.36 -2.50
C TYR A 36 -26.34 -5.50 -2.94
N LYS A 37 -27.41 -5.18 -3.68
CA LYS A 37 -28.32 -6.22 -4.22
C LYS A 37 -27.60 -7.17 -5.18
N MET A 38 -26.46 -6.77 -5.74
CA MET A 38 -25.67 -7.59 -6.65
C MET A 38 -24.61 -8.47 -5.96
N LEU A 39 -24.18 -8.18 -4.72
CA LEU A 39 -23.27 -9.08 -3.97
C LEU A 39 -24.00 -10.29 -3.39
N ARG A 40 -25.28 -10.15 -3.02
CA ARG A 40 -26.10 -11.28 -2.54
C ARG A 40 -26.45 -12.30 -3.63
N LEU A 41 -26.37 -11.91 -4.91
CA LEU A 41 -26.73 -12.74 -6.06
C LEU A 41 -25.54 -13.50 -6.67
N LEU A 42 -24.31 -13.26 -6.18
CA LEU A 42 -23.16 -14.03 -6.63
C LEU A 42 -23.22 -15.43 -6.01
N PRO A 43 -23.15 -16.51 -6.82
CA PRO A 43 -23.09 -17.88 -6.31
C PRO A 43 -21.86 -18.03 -5.41
N ASP A 44 -21.99 -18.82 -4.34
CA ASP A 44 -20.98 -18.94 -3.28
C ASP A 44 -19.60 -19.37 -3.83
N SER A 45 -19.56 -20.08 -4.96
CA SER A 45 -18.36 -20.49 -5.68
C SER A 45 -17.56 -19.35 -6.35
N GLY A 46 -18.12 -18.15 -6.48
CA GLY A 46 -17.49 -16.98 -7.12
C GLY A 46 -17.05 -15.88 -6.15
N ARG A 47 -17.53 -15.89 -4.90
CA ARG A 47 -17.27 -14.81 -3.93
C ARG A 47 -15.81 -14.73 -3.49
N GLU A 48 -15.12 -15.86 -3.44
CA GLU A 48 -13.70 -15.93 -3.06
C GLU A 48 -12.75 -15.30 -4.09
N LYS A 49 -13.19 -15.13 -5.34
CA LYS A 49 -12.34 -14.64 -6.45
C LYS A 49 -12.52 -13.15 -6.75
N VAL A 50 -13.51 -12.50 -6.15
CA VAL A 50 -13.76 -11.08 -6.39
C VAL A 50 -13.00 -10.27 -5.33
N ARG A 51 -12.07 -9.43 -5.76
CA ARG A 51 -11.47 -8.42 -4.87
C ARG A 51 -12.51 -7.32 -4.64
N PRO A 52 -13.07 -7.15 -3.43
CA PRO A 52 -13.98 -6.05 -3.17
C PRO A 52 -13.20 -4.74 -3.31
N ILE A 53 -13.47 -3.99 -4.37
CA ILE A 53 -12.93 -2.64 -4.54
C ILE A 53 -13.78 -1.75 -3.63
N SER A 54 -13.16 -1.10 -2.62
CA SER A 54 -13.86 -0.17 -1.74
C SER A 54 -14.35 1.03 -2.55
N LEU A 55 -15.66 1.10 -2.81
CA LEU A 55 -16.31 2.28 -3.37
C LEU A 55 -16.52 3.31 -2.25
N SER A 56 -15.40 3.78 -1.67
CA SER A 56 -15.38 4.83 -0.65
C SER A 56 -15.97 6.13 -1.22
N SER A 57 -16.65 6.92 -0.38
CA SER A 57 -17.24 8.21 -0.77
C SER A 57 -16.18 9.11 -1.41
N CYS A 58 -16.57 10.06 -2.26
CA CYS A 58 -15.61 10.98 -2.89
C CYS A 58 -14.80 11.75 -1.84
N VAL A 59 -15.43 12.10 -0.71
CA VAL A 59 -14.77 12.72 0.45
C VAL A 59 -13.84 11.74 1.16
N GLY A 60 -14.27 10.48 1.34
CA GLY A 60 -13.44 9.42 1.93
C GLY A 60 -12.16 9.17 1.13
N LYS A 61 -12.26 9.04 -0.20
CA LYS A 61 -11.10 8.92 -1.10
C LYS A 61 -10.16 10.11 -1.02
N LEU A 62 -10.71 11.32 -0.90
CA LEU A 62 -9.91 12.54 -0.75
C LEU A 62 -9.14 12.53 0.57
N MET A 63 -9.82 12.15 1.67
CA MET A 63 -9.20 12.02 2.98
C MET A 63 -8.12 10.93 3.02
N GLU A 64 -8.43 9.74 2.50
CA GLU A 64 -7.47 8.63 2.34
C GLU A 64 -6.22 9.10 1.59
N ARG A 65 -6.41 9.88 0.52
CA ARG A 65 -5.30 10.43 -0.26
C ARG A 65 -4.48 11.44 0.52
N LEU A 66 -5.12 12.37 1.23
CA LEU A 66 -4.43 13.36 2.08
C LEU A 66 -3.55 12.67 3.13
N ILE A 67 -4.12 11.68 3.82
CA ILE A 67 -3.40 10.87 4.81
C ILE A 67 -2.23 10.13 4.14
N ASN A 68 -2.47 9.47 2.99
CA ASN A 68 -1.45 8.72 2.27
C ASN A 68 -0.28 9.62 1.83
N GLU A 69 -0.55 10.83 1.31
CA GLU A 69 0.50 11.76 0.91
C GLU A 69 1.41 12.15 2.10
N ARG A 70 0.83 12.42 3.27
CA ARG A 70 1.60 12.72 4.49
C ARG A 70 2.40 11.52 4.98
N LEU A 71 1.76 10.35 5.06
CA LEU A 71 2.42 9.11 5.49
C LEU A 71 3.57 8.73 4.55
N MET A 72 3.37 8.84 3.24
CA MET A 72 4.42 8.56 2.26
C MET A 72 5.59 9.53 2.40
N TRP A 73 5.32 10.82 2.56
CA TRP A 73 6.38 11.81 2.76
C TRP A 73 7.19 11.53 4.04
N TRP A 74 6.51 11.24 5.15
CA TRP A 74 7.17 10.86 6.40
C TRP A 74 8.00 9.57 6.26
N ALA A 75 7.42 8.53 5.65
CA ALA A 75 8.09 7.24 5.50
C ALA A 75 9.33 7.30 4.58
N GLU A 76 9.31 8.18 3.57
CA GLU A 76 10.47 8.45 2.72
C GLU A 76 11.55 9.25 3.47
N ASN A 77 11.18 10.28 4.24
CA ASN A 77 12.12 11.12 4.98
C ASN A 77 12.80 10.38 6.14
N GLU A 78 12.09 9.49 6.81
CA GLU A 78 12.59 8.68 7.92
C GLU A 78 13.21 7.35 7.46
N ASP A 79 13.44 7.18 6.15
CA ASP A 79 14.00 5.98 5.49
C ASP A 79 13.35 4.66 5.96
N LYS A 80 12.02 4.68 6.12
CA LYS A 80 11.24 3.51 6.59
C LYS A 80 11.07 2.45 5.51
N PHE A 81 11.15 2.83 4.23
CA PHE A 81 11.01 1.90 3.12
C PHE A 81 12.33 1.21 2.80
N SER A 82 12.27 -0.10 2.55
CA SER A 82 13.43 -0.80 1.98
C SER A 82 13.86 -0.17 0.65
N LYS A 83 15.18 -0.08 0.43
CA LYS A 83 15.75 0.40 -0.83
C LYS A 83 15.32 -0.44 -2.04
N SER A 84 15.04 -1.73 -1.83
CA SER A 84 14.55 -2.65 -2.86
C SER A 84 13.04 -2.59 -3.09
N GLN A 85 12.27 -1.91 -2.24
CA GLN A 85 10.84 -1.75 -2.45
C GLN A 85 10.58 -0.71 -3.55
N ASN A 86 9.95 -1.14 -4.64
CA ASN A 86 9.58 -0.28 -5.77
C ASN A 86 8.06 -0.16 -5.98
N GLY A 87 7.26 -1.07 -5.41
CA GLY A 87 5.81 -0.96 -5.43
C GLY A 87 5.30 0.18 -4.55
N PHE A 88 4.23 0.84 -5.00
CA PHE A 88 3.52 1.90 -4.27
C PHE A 88 4.36 3.11 -3.86
N ARG A 89 5.55 3.30 -4.46
CA ARG A 89 6.42 4.46 -4.22
C ARG A 89 6.43 5.40 -5.43
N ARG A 90 6.56 6.70 -5.16
CA ARG A 90 6.63 7.72 -6.22
C ARG A 90 7.92 7.57 -7.02
N GLY A 91 7.82 7.71 -8.34
CA GLY A 91 8.98 7.65 -9.24
C GLY A 91 9.59 6.26 -9.41
N LYS A 92 8.97 5.21 -8.85
CA LYS A 92 9.39 3.82 -8.98
C LYS A 92 8.28 3.01 -9.63
N SER A 93 8.67 1.99 -10.37
CA SER A 93 7.77 1.20 -11.21
C SER A 93 8.12 -0.29 -11.18
N CYS A 94 7.20 -1.11 -11.68
CA CYS A 94 7.48 -2.53 -11.91
C CYS A 94 8.61 -2.74 -12.95
N ALA A 95 8.83 -1.78 -13.86
CA ALA A 95 9.90 -1.85 -14.82
C ALA A 95 11.28 -1.80 -14.15
N ASP A 96 11.43 -1.07 -13.04
CA ASP A 96 12.68 -1.01 -12.27
C ASP A 96 13.01 -2.38 -11.64
N ASN A 97 11.98 -3.08 -11.14
CA ASN A 97 12.14 -4.45 -10.63
C ASN A 97 12.58 -5.41 -11.74
N LEU A 98 11.95 -5.31 -12.92
CA LEU A 98 12.27 -6.16 -14.06
C LEU A 98 13.68 -5.90 -14.59
N ALA A 99 14.08 -4.63 -14.70
CA ALA A 99 15.41 -4.23 -15.10
C ALA A 99 16.47 -4.81 -14.14
N ARG A 100 16.20 -4.75 -12.83
CA ARG A 100 17.08 -5.30 -11.80
C ARG A 100 17.25 -6.82 -11.93
N ILE A 101 16.15 -7.57 -11.96
CA ILE A 101 16.20 -9.04 -12.11
C ILE A 101 16.93 -9.43 -13.41
N THR A 102 16.67 -8.70 -14.49
CA THR A 102 17.32 -8.96 -15.78
C THR A 102 18.82 -8.68 -15.73
N ALA A 103 19.24 -7.62 -15.04
CA ALA A 103 20.64 -7.29 -14.83
C ALA A 103 21.34 -8.36 -13.99
N ASP A 104 20.72 -8.82 -12.91
CA ASP A 104 21.25 -9.87 -12.03
C ASP A 104 21.43 -11.19 -12.80
N ILE A 105 20.44 -11.59 -13.61
CA ILE A 105 20.53 -12.79 -14.46
C ILE A 105 21.69 -12.67 -15.45
N ARG A 106 21.83 -11.52 -16.13
CA ARG A 106 22.91 -11.29 -17.09
C ARG A 106 24.29 -11.32 -16.42
N ALA A 107 24.41 -10.72 -15.23
CA ALA A 107 25.65 -10.71 -14.47
C ALA A 107 26.08 -12.14 -14.09
N SER A 108 25.18 -12.98 -13.59
CA SER A 108 25.48 -14.38 -13.27
C SER A 108 25.90 -15.18 -14.50
N ILE A 109 25.23 -14.98 -15.66
CA ILE A 109 25.63 -15.63 -16.92
C ILE A 109 27.05 -15.22 -17.32
N CYS A 110 27.40 -13.93 -17.22
CA CYS A 110 28.74 -13.43 -17.54
C CYS A 110 29.82 -13.99 -16.61
N SER A 111 29.50 -14.20 -15.33
CA SER A 111 30.41 -14.78 -14.33
C SER A 111 30.46 -16.32 -14.37
N ASN A 112 29.72 -16.96 -15.29
CA ASN A 112 29.55 -18.42 -15.35
C ASN A 112 29.01 -19.01 -14.03
N GLU A 113 28.10 -18.27 -13.37
CA GLU A 113 27.40 -18.64 -12.14
C GLU A 113 25.90 -18.89 -12.41
N TYR A 114 25.23 -19.49 -11.44
CA TYR A 114 23.79 -19.74 -11.50
C TYR A 114 22.99 -18.63 -10.82
N ALA A 115 21.99 -18.09 -11.51
CA ALA A 115 21.00 -17.18 -10.92
C ALA A 115 19.77 -17.97 -10.48
N LEU A 116 19.38 -17.84 -9.20
CA LEU A 116 18.16 -18.42 -8.65
C LEU A 116 17.21 -17.30 -8.18
N ALA A 117 15.93 -17.40 -8.57
CA ALA A 117 14.90 -16.47 -8.14
C ALA A 117 13.76 -17.20 -7.43
N ALA A 118 13.36 -16.70 -6.26
CA ALA A 118 12.19 -17.18 -5.53
C ALA A 118 11.11 -16.09 -5.55
N PHE A 119 9.92 -16.44 -6.03
CA PHE A 119 8.77 -15.55 -6.08
C PHE A 119 7.78 -15.93 -4.99
N LEU A 120 7.42 -14.96 -4.15
CA LEU A 120 6.44 -15.12 -3.08
C LEU A 120 5.24 -14.21 -3.37
N ASP A 121 4.03 -14.78 -3.36
CA ASP A 121 2.79 -14.03 -3.42
C ASP A 121 1.95 -14.31 -2.18
N VAL A 122 1.41 -13.24 -1.58
CA VAL A 122 0.62 -13.33 -0.34
C VAL A 122 -0.86 -13.36 -0.71
N SER A 123 -1.55 -14.43 -0.33
CA SER A 123 -2.99 -14.52 -0.52
C SER A 123 -3.72 -13.45 0.29
N ALA A 124 -4.64 -12.73 -0.36
CA ALA A 124 -5.52 -11.74 0.25
C ALA A 124 -4.82 -10.76 1.22
N ALA A 125 -3.67 -10.21 0.82
CA ALA A 125 -2.78 -9.41 1.67
C ALA A 125 -3.48 -8.37 2.57
N TYR A 126 -4.47 -7.63 2.05
CA TYR A 126 -5.22 -6.63 2.84
C TYR A 126 -6.19 -7.24 3.85
N ASN A 127 -6.79 -8.40 3.54
CA ASN A 127 -7.75 -9.07 4.43
C ASN A 127 -7.04 -9.85 5.55
N CYS A 128 -5.77 -10.24 5.32
CA CYS A 128 -5.00 -11.06 6.25
C CYS A 128 -4.09 -10.24 7.19
N VAL A 129 -4.14 -8.90 7.15
CA VAL A 129 -3.36 -8.07 8.07
C VAL A 129 -3.97 -8.11 9.47
N ASN A 130 -3.18 -8.52 10.46
CA ASN A 130 -3.57 -8.40 11.86
C ASN A 130 -3.41 -6.94 12.32
N TYR A 131 -4.53 -6.33 12.73
CA TYR A 131 -4.59 -4.94 13.18
C TYR A 131 -3.61 -4.63 14.31
N TRP A 132 -3.51 -5.52 15.32
CA TRP A 132 -2.64 -5.30 16.48
C TRP A 132 -1.16 -5.27 16.10
N ILE A 133 -0.74 -6.19 15.22
CA ILE A 133 0.63 -6.24 14.72
C ILE A 133 0.94 -5.01 13.85
N MET A 134 -0.04 -4.55 13.06
CA MET A 134 0.12 -3.35 12.25
C MET A 134 0.33 -2.10 13.10
N MET A 135 -0.44 -1.93 14.17
CA MET A 135 -0.32 -0.78 15.08
C MET A 135 0.99 -0.81 15.87
N ASP A 136 1.39 -1.97 16.38
CA ASP A 136 2.68 -2.14 17.08
C ASP A 136 3.88 -1.76 16.20
N LYS A 137 3.84 -2.14 14.92
CA LYS A 137 4.87 -1.76 13.94
C LYS A 137 4.89 -0.26 13.64
N HIS A 138 3.75 0.41 13.72
CA HIS A 138 3.64 1.84 13.48
C HIS A 138 4.20 2.67 14.65
N ASP A 139 3.94 2.25 15.90
CA ASP A 139 4.33 3.00 17.11
C ASP A 139 5.82 2.85 17.49
N GLY A 140 6.58 2.11 16.70
CA GLY A 140 8.02 1.98 16.87
C GLY A 140 8.41 0.78 17.70
N GLY A 141 8.02 -0.42 17.25
CA GLY A 141 8.74 -1.68 17.46
C GLY A 141 9.41 -1.85 18.83
N ALA A 142 8.61 -1.87 19.90
CA ALA A 142 9.05 -2.52 21.11
C ALA A 142 8.95 -4.03 20.86
N SER A 143 10.09 -4.71 20.90
CA SER A 143 10.20 -6.17 20.80
C SER A 143 9.15 -6.86 21.68
N MET A 144 8.08 -7.37 21.08
CA MET A 144 7.29 -8.43 21.70
C MET A 144 7.95 -9.76 21.36
N SER A 145 8.80 -10.20 22.29
CA SER A 145 9.04 -11.62 22.54
C SER A 145 7.70 -12.35 22.48
N CYS A 146 7.58 -13.26 21.51
CA CYS A 146 6.48 -14.21 21.44
C CYS A 146 6.47 -15.04 22.74
N LYS A 147 5.72 -14.56 23.74
CA LYS A 147 5.26 -15.39 24.85
C LYS A 147 3.86 -15.83 24.49
N HIS A 148 3.79 -16.93 23.74
CA HIS A 148 2.81 -18.02 23.81
C HIS A 148 2.97 -18.84 22.52
N CYS A 149 3.92 -19.78 22.58
CA CYS A 149 3.69 -21.11 22.04
C CYS A 149 2.92 -21.91 23.09
#